data_AF-A0A7J3P504-F1
#
_entry.id   AF-A0A7J3P504-F1
#
_cell.length_a   1.000
_cell.length_b   1.000
_cell.length_c   1.000
_cell.angle_alpha   90.00
_cell.angle_beta   90.00
_cell.angle_gamma   90.00
#
_symmetry.space_group_name_H-M   'P 1'
#
loop_
_entity.id
_entity.type
_entity.pdbx_description
1 polymer ?
#
loop_
_entity_poly.entity_id
_entity_poly.type
_entity_poly.pdbx_seq_one_letter_code
_entity_poly.pdbx_strand_id
1 'polypeptide(L)'
;MPLEFRSPGFPVLKAHVVPLRGGHHSAEMTEQDVRDWERVLYLMNQFLRLLTGISEKMKVDRTKHEMYEFIGDAITWFLRIPLMRAPLMGLVPHPFTYYMVFRLMHPRTGKEVETDTLTFVERCFEYSETAEKLREVVHEVTKLLGRLWFRLPADTRPVYNTSGLIPHMLLTSAIAWGMVADRGLSREDAGKLRLSAVFHDVSKPFDFERHYCLAPDVIRIALDGVLAKEDIAELESFVRTHHLQSETELGKVLHQADVIAAASDRLSSIAREVIYPKIREMGENPEVGYGSGSSAWEFWRQLERKRPGTMLELTEEGARAVLSSGVKSLRRSAAAENHETNLDVCLIDVGSIQDFVMGSSDLRSVAAASLAVDFATLAHIPLLIQFTLSDENVWVPLEAFMVVSGGTITALLPRRVADRLRREWRERIARHLDEIELRTYFASSPFTGNYVRDSAELAKRTYIEKLVSEPASINVQVPEVRGFAPRLCVSCHTRPATDEEGRCHVCAKLRRIGTEFHFGKKWNSGFELTVDGRTE
;
A
#
# COMPACT_ATOMS: atom_id res chain seq x y z
N MET A 1 17.28 -25.91 -5.03
CA MET A 1 18.59 -25.37 -5.49
C MET A 1 18.56 -23.88 -5.22
N PRO A 2 19.67 -23.26 -4.78
CA PRO A 2 19.74 -21.80 -4.69
C PRO A 2 19.43 -21.19 -6.06
N LEU A 3 18.66 -20.10 -6.07
CA LEU A 3 18.36 -19.39 -7.31
C LEU A 3 19.58 -18.56 -7.70
N GLU A 4 20.26 -18.94 -8.78
CA GLU A 4 21.46 -18.24 -9.24
C GLU A 4 21.10 -16.96 -10.01
N PHE A 5 21.81 -15.88 -9.71
CA PHE A 5 21.70 -14.64 -10.48
C PHE A 5 22.32 -14.80 -11.87
N ARG A 6 21.55 -14.50 -12.91
CA ARG A 6 22.02 -14.41 -14.27
C ARG A 6 22.04 -12.94 -14.71
N SER A 7 23.25 -12.39 -14.84
CA SER A 7 23.43 -11.04 -15.37
C SER A 7 22.87 -10.92 -16.80
N PRO A 8 22.15 -9.84 -17.13
CA PRO A 8 21.68 -9.58 -18.50
C PRO A 8 22.82 -9.15 -19.44
N GLY A 9 24.05 -8.96 -18.92
CA GLY A 9 25.23 -8.52 -19.69
C GLY A 9 25.46 -7.01 -19.69
N PHE A 10 24.77 -6.27 -18.81
CA PHE A 10 24.92 -4.84 -18.55
C PHE A 10 24.43 -4.50 -17.12
N PRO A 11 24.80 -3.35 -16.53
CA PRO A 11 24.37 -2.97 -15.19
C PRO A 11 22.84 -2.84 -15.08
N VAL A 12 22.26 -3.44 -14.05
CA VAL A 12 20.84 -3.28 -13.71
C VAL A 12 20.71 -2.13 -12.72
N LEU A 13 20.07 -1.04 -13.16
CA LEU A 13 19.98 0.19 -12.38
C LEU A 13 18.53 0.47 -11.99
N LYS A 14 18.31 0.90 -10.75
CA LYS A 14 17.08 1.54 -10.29
C LYS A 14 17.24 3.06 -10.40
N ALA A 15 16.34 3.71 -11.14
CA ALA A 15 16.27 5.18 -11.18
C ALA A 15 15.44 5.74 -10.02
N HIS A 16 15.83 6.90 -9.51
CA HIS A 16 15.15 7.65 -8.46
C HIS A 16 14.87 9.08 -8.93
N VAL A 17 13.58 9.45 -8.96
CA VAL A 17 13.15 10.81 -9.31
C VAL A 17 13.66 11.83 -8.28
N VAL A 18 13.58 11.47 -7.00
CA VAL A 18 14.22 12.20 -5.90
C VAL A 18 15.64 11.64 -5.71
N PRO A 19 16.70 12.47 -5.73
CA PRO A 19 18.05 11.97 -5.63
C PRO A 19 18.30 11.31 -4.26
N LEU A 20 19.12 10.26 -4.27
CA LEU A 20 19.63 9.62 -3.06
C LEU A 20 20.58 10.56 -2.31
N ARG A 21 20.86 10.25 -1.05
CA ARG A 21 21.86 10.96 -0.25
C ARG A 21 23.21 10.89 -0.98
N GLY A 22 23.73 12.05 -1.41
CA GLY A 22 24.91 12.15 -2.27
C GLY A 22 24.63 12.72 -3.67
N GLY A 23 23.36 12.97 -4.03
CA GLY A 23 22.98 13.64 -5.28
C GLY A 23 22.78 12.71 -6.48
N HIS A 24 23.02 11.41 -6.31
CA HIS A 24 22.84 10.41 -7.37
C HIS A 24 21.37 10.08 -7.60
N HIS A 25 20.98 9.94 -8.86
CA HIS A 25 19.62 9.57 -9.26
C HIS A 25 19.47 8.09 -9.61
N SER A 26 20.50 7.27 -9.40
CA SER A 26 20.47 5.86 -9.69
C SER A 26 21.16 5.03 -8.62
N ALA A 27 20.71 3.79 -8.45
CA ALA A 27 21.38 2.77 -7.66
C ALA A 27 21.49 1.48 -8.46
N GLU A 28 22.69 0.89 -8.52
CA GLU A 28 22.89 -0.43 -9.13
C GLU A 28 22.39 -1.54 -8.21
N MET A 29 21.71 -2.51 -8.82
CA MET A 29 21.35 -3.77 -8.19
C MET A 29 22.57 -4.69 -8.18
N THR A 30 22.98 -5.11 -7.00
CA THR A 30 24.15 -5.96 -6.80
C THR A 30 23.75 -7.42 -6.58
N GLU A 31 24.69 -8.36 -6.70
CA GLU A 31 24.45 -9.76 -6.30
C GLU A 31 24.02 -9.88 -4.83
N GLN A 32 24.48 -8.97 -3.98
CA GLN A 32 24.05 -8.94 -2.59
C GLN A 32 22.56 -8.60 -2.47
N ASP A 33 22.03 -7.71 -3.31
CA ASP A 33 20.60 -7.43 -3.38
C ASP A 33 19.80 -8.65 -3.83
N VAL A 34 20.35 -9.48 -4.72
CA VAL A 34 19.71 -10.74 -5.16
C VAL A 34 19.68 -11.78 -4.04
N ARG A 35 20.79 -11.97 -3.32
CA ARG A 35 20.84 -12.84 -2.13
C ARG A 35 19.89 -12.37 -1.04
N ASP A 36 19.79 -11.07 -0.85
CA ASP A 36 18.89 -10.47 0.12
C ASP A 36 17.42 -10.59 -0.31
N TRP A 37 17.13 -10.55 -1.62
CA TRP A 37 15.80 -10.87 -2.14
C TRP A 37 15.42 -12.35 -1.94
N GLU A 38 16.34 -13.27 -2.18
CA GLU A 38 16.13 -14.69 -1.86
C GLU A 38 15.82 -14.88 -0.37
N ARG A 39 16.59 -14.22 0.49
CA ARG A 39 16.34 -14.23 1.95
C ARG A 39 14.96 -13.68 2.32
N VAL A 40 14.53 -12.60 1.66
CA VAL A 40 13.18 -12.04 1.85
C VAL A 40 12.09 -13.07 1.53
N LEU A 41 12.25 -13.87 0.47
CA LEU A 41 11.27 -14.90 0.10
C LEU A 41 11.17 -16.01 1.16
N TYR A 42 12.30 -16.44 1.73
CA TYR A 42 12.31 -17.39 2.85
C TYR A 42 11.65 -16.81 4.10
N LEU A 43 11.96 -15.55 4.44
CA LEU A 43 11.36 -14.86 5.58
C LEU A 43 9.85 -14.64 5.38
N MET A 44 9.41 -14.39 4.15
CA MET A 44 7.99 -14.31 3.80
C MET A 44 7.29 -15.65 4.07
N ASN A 45 7.88 -16.78 3.65
CA ASN A 45 7.32 -18.09 3.93
C ASN A 45 7.21 -18.37 5.44
N GLN A 46 8.27 -18.07 6.21
CA GLN A 46 8.25 -18.22 7.67
C GLN A 46 7.15 -17.37 8.32
N PHE A 47 7.00 -16.12 7.87
CA PHE A 47 5.94 -15.22 8.32
C PHE A 47 4.54 -15.77 7.99
N LEU A 48 4.31 -16.24 6.77
CA LEU A 48 3.03 -16.83 6.36
C LEU A 48 2.69 -18.11 7.12
N ARG A 49 3.69 -18.97 7.38
CA ARG A 49 3.54 -20.18 8.22
C ARG A 49 3.21 -19.84 9.67
N LEU A 50 3.83 -18.79 10.22
CA LEU A 50 3.49 -18.30 11.55
C LEU A 50 2.03 -17.84 11.60
N LEU A 51 1.61 -17.02 10.63
CA LEU A 51 0.25 -16.51 10.56
C LEU A 51 -0.80 -17.62 10.42
N THR A 52 -0.59 -18.56 9.51
CA THR A 52 -1.48 -19.72 9.34
C THR A 52 -1.53 -20.57 10.61
N GLY A 53 -0.38 -20.85 11.23
CA GLY A 53 -0.32 -21.58 12.51
C GLY A 53 -0.99 -20.86 13.68
N ILE A 54 -0.94 -19.52 13.76
CA ILE A 54 -1.72 -18.77 14.75
C ILE A 54 -3.21 -18.90 14.44
N SER A 55 -3.61 -18.76 13.18
CA SER A 55 -5.01 -18.85 12.78
C SER A 55 -5.63 -20.21 13.07
N GLU A 56 -4.89 -21.29 12.83
CA GLU A 56 -5.25 -22.67 13.18
C GLU A 56 -5.41 -22.84 14.69
N LYS A 57 -4.48 -22.32 15.51
CA LYS A 57 -4.60 -22.34 16.99
C LYS A 57 -5.82 -21.59 17.48
N MET A 58 -6.18 -20.51 16.79
CA MET A 58 -7.40 -19.74 17.05
C MET A 58 -8.66 -20.42 16.51
N LYS A 59 -8.53 -21.58 15.83
CA LYS A 59 -9.62 -22.35 15.21
C LYS A 59 -10.42 -21.52 14.21
N VAL A 60 -9.77 -20.62 13.47
CA VAL A 60 -10.45 -19.82 12.45
C VAL A 60 -10.54 -20.67 11.18
N ASP A 61 -11.74 -21.17 10.92
CA ASP A 61 -12.03 -21.93 9.70
C ASP A 61 -12.16 -20.98 8.52
N ARG A 62 -11.43 -21.27 7.43
CA ARG A 62 -11.42 -20.46 6.21
C ARG A 62 -11.79 -21.34 5.05
N THR A 63 -12.72 -20.84 4.26
CA THR A 63 -12.93 -21.35 2.91
C THR A 63 -11.68 -21.09 2.05
N LYS A 64 -11.61 -21.79 0.91
CA LYS A 64 -10.49 -21.70 -0.01
C LYS A 64 -10.21 -20.26 -0.50
N HIS A 65 -11.25 -19.52 -0.86
CA HIS A 65 -11.09 -18.13 -1.32
C HIS A 65 -10.65 -17.19 -0.20
N GLU A 66 -11.17 -17.34 1.02
CA GLU A 66 -10.74 -16.56 2.18
C GLU A 66 -9.27 -16.82 2.54
N MET A 67 -8.77 -18.04 2.28
CA MET A 67 -7.35 -18.36 2.43
C MET A 67 -6.51 -17.58 1.41
N TYR A 68 -6.88 -17.56 0.12
CA TYR A 68 -6.15 -16.76 -0.87
C TYR A 68 -6.16 -15.27 -0.55
N GLU A 69 -7.31 -14.74 -0.11
CA GLU A 69 -7.42 -13.35 0.32
C GLU A 69 -6.55 -13.05 1.54
N PHE A 70 -6.50 -13.96 2.51
CA PHE A 70 -5.70 -13.82 3.71
C PHE A 70 -4.20 -13.83 3.40
N ILE A 71 -3.76 -14.79 2.60
CA ILE A 71 -2.35 -14.90 2.20
C ILE A 71 -1.94 -13.70 1.35
N GLY A 72 -2.77 -13.25 0.42
CA GLY A 72 -2.47 -12.05 -0.38
C GLY A 72 -2.37 -10.79 0.49
N ASP A 73 -3.24 -10.63 1.50
CA ASP A 73 -3.19 -9.48 2.42
C ASP A 73 -1.93 -9.54 3.27
N ALA A 74 -1.56 -10.73 3.73
CA ALA A 74 -0.34 -10.98 4.48
C ALA A 74 0.93 -10.66 3.68
N ILE A 75 1.00 -11.09 2.41
CA ILE A 75 2.12 -10.77 1.51
C ILE A 75 2.19 -9.26 1.28
N THR A 76 1.07 -8.62 0.97
CA THR A 76 1.04 -7.16 0.76
C THR A 76 1.47 -6.40 2.01
N TRP A 77 0.98 -6.81 3.17
CA TRP A 77 1.35 -6.21 4.44
C TRP A 77 2.84 -6.38 4.72
N PHE A 78 3.39 -7.59 4.52
CA PHE A 78 4.80 -7.90 4.68
C PHE A 78 5.69 -7.05 3.75
N LEU A 79 5.26 -6.86 2.50
CA LEU A 79 5.98 -6.04 1.53
C LEU A 79 5.90 -4.54 1.85
N ARG A 80 4.81 -4.06 2.47
CA ARG A 80 4.57 -2.63 2.74
C ARG A 80 5.00 -2.15 4.12
N ILE A 81 5.05 -3.02 5.13
CA ILE A 81 5.42 -2.62 6.50
C ILE A 81 6.73 -1.80 6.59
N PRO A 82 7.76 -1.99 5.76
CA PRO A 82 8.98 -1.19 5.83
C PRO A 82 8.80 0.29 5.46
N LEU A 83 7.75 0.62 4.70
CA LEU A 83 7.46 1.99 4.30
C LEU A 83 6.64 2.76 5.34
N MET A 84 6.13 2.07 6.35
CA MET A 84 5.25 2.63 7.35
C MET A 84 6.07 3.05 8.58
N ARG A 85 6.07 4.35 8.89
CA ARG A 85 6.77 4.87 10.07
C ARG A 85 5.89 4.73 11.31
N ALA A 86 6.41 4.07 12.35
CA ALA A 86 5.70 3.96 13.62
C ALA A 86 5.53 5.34 14.27
N PRO A 87 4.29 5.76 14.62
CA PRO A 87 4.06 7.06 15.25
C PRO A 87 4.71 7.14 16.63
N LEU A 88 4.81 6.00 17.32
CA LEU A 88 5.42 5.85 18.65
C LEU A 88 6.50 4.77 18.61
N MET A 89 7.61 5.08 17.95
CA MET A 89 8.73 4.14 17.73
C MET A 89 9.15 3.43 19.03
N GLY A 90 9.05 2.09 19.02
CA GLY A 90 9.47 1.22 20.12
C GLY A 90 8.54 1.16 21.34
N LEU A 91 7.51 2.01 21.42
CA LEU A 91 6.59 2.05 22.58
C LEU A 91 5.33 1.21 22.37
N VAL A 92 4.78 1.21 21.16
CA VAL A 92 3.62 0.40 20.79
C VAL A 92 3.79 -0.18 19.38
N PRO A 93 3.17 -1.33 19.07
CA PRO A 93 3.08 -1.83 17.71
C PRO A 93 2.46 -0.79 16.76
N HIS A 94 2.88 -0.83 15.51
CA HIS A 94 2.39 0.07 14.47
C HIS A 94 0.87 -0.14 14.25
N PRO A 95 0.05 0.89 13.99
CA PRO A 95 -1.38 0.72 13.70
C PRO A 95 -1.65 -0.29 12.56
N PHE A 96 -0.85 -0.24 11.50
CA PHE A 96 -0.84 -1.24 10.42
C PHE A 96 -0.58 -2.68 10.91
N THR A 97 0.15 -2.92 12.01
CA THR A 97 0.27 -4.28 12.59
C THR A 97 -1.08 -4.76 13.12
N TYR A 98 -1.88 -3.88 13.72
CA TYR A 98 -3.21 -4.24 14.20
C TYR A 98 -4.19 -4.56 13.06
N TYR A 99 -4.03 -3.94 11.88
CA TYR A 99 -4.75 -4.41 10.68
C TYR A 99 -4.56 -5.92 10.47
N MET A 100 -3.31 -6.41 10.54
CA MET A 100 -3.02 -7.83 10.34
C MET A 100 -3.57 -8.70 11.48
N VAL A 101 -3.53 -8.21 12.72
CA VAL A 101 -4.12 -8.91 13.88
C VAL A 101 -5.63 -9.12 13.68
N PHE A 102 -6.37 -8.08 13.30
CA PHE A 102 -7.81 -8.22 13.04
C PHE A 102 -8.08 -9.12 11.84
N ARG A 103 -7.25 -9.05 10.80
CA ARG A 103 -7.36 -9.90 9.60
C ARG A 103 -7.11 -11.39 9.90
N LEU A 104 -6.20 -11.69 10.82
CA LEU A 104 -5.89 -13.04 11.30
C LEU A 104 -7.09 -13.70 12.01
N MET A 105 -7.94 -12.88 12.64
CA MET A 105 -9.10 -13.32 13.41
C MET A 105 -10.43 -13.25 12.63
N HIS A 106 -10.45 -12.57 11.48
CA HIS A 106 -11.62 -12.54 10.59
C HIS A 106 -12.07 -13.97 10.21
N PRO A 107 -13.38 -14.29 10.25
CA PRO A 107 -14.52 -13.36 10.36
C PRO A 107 -14.98 -12.98 11.78
N ARG A 108 -14.35 -13.50 12.84
CA ARG A 108 -14.85 -13.33 14.22
C ARG A 108 -14.85 -11.89 14.72
N THR A 109 -13.95 -11.06 14.18
CA THR A 109 -13.72 -9.68 14.58
C THR A 109 -14.60 -8.66 13.84
N GLY A 110 -15.55 -9.09 13.00
CA GLY A 110 -16.45 -8.18 12.25
C GLY A 110 -17.07 -7.10 13.13
N LYS A 111 -17.76 -7.54 14.19
CA LYS A 111 -18.39 -6.66 15.20
C LYS A 111 -17.39 -5.85 16.03
N GLU A 112 -16.14 -6.31 16.09
CA GLU A 112 -15.09 -5.60 16.82
C GLU A 112 -14.60 -4.37 16.04
N VAL A 113 -14.69 -4.42 14.71
CA VAL A 113 -14.36 -3.31 13.81
C VAL A 113 -15.54 -2.33 13.67
N GLU A 114 -16.79 -2.78 13.77
CA GLU A 114 -17.98 -1.92 13.67
C GLU A 114 -18.24 -1.05 14.93
N THR A 115 -17.26 -0.25 15.34
CA THR A 115 -17.37 0.68 16.48
C THR A 115 -16.74 2.03 16.18
N ASP A 116 -16.89 3.01 17.08
CA ASP A 116 -16.16 4.26 16.93
C ASP A 116 -14.64 4.04 16.97
N THR A 117 -13.90 4.91 16.29
CA THR A 117 -12.43 4.75 16.16
C THR A 117 -11.70 4.69 17.50
N LEU A 118 -12.15 5.42 18.53
CA LEU A 118 -11.49 5.37 19.84
C LEU A 118 -11.73 4.03 20.54
N THR A 119 -12.93 3.46 20.45
CA THR A 119 -13.20 2.09 20.92
C THR A 119 -12.37 1.07 20.14
N PHE A 120 -12.26 1.21 18.82
CA PHE A 120 -11.42 0.33 18.00
C PHE A 120 -9.95 0.37 18.44
N VAL A 121 -9.40 1.56 18.72
CA VAL A 121 -8.03 1.72 19.25
C VAL A 121 -7.85 0.98 20.59
N GLU A 122 -8.81 1.10 21.50
CA GLU A 122 -8.75 0.40 22.80
C GLU A 122 -8.74 -1.11 22.62
N ARG A 123 -9.63 -1.63 21.76
CA ARG A 123 -9.65 -3.06 21.39
C ARG A 123 -8.35 -3.53 20.76
N CYS A 124 -7.72 -2.70 19.92
CA CYS A 124 -6.41 -3.05 19.36
C CYS A 124 -5.41 -3.33 20.47
N PHE A 125 -5.37 -2.51 21.53
CA PHE A 125 -4.44 -2.72 22.62
C PHE A 125 -4.69 -3.98 23.45
N GLU A 126 -5.91 -4.52 23.48
CA GLU A 126 -6.20 -5.85 24.06
C GLU A 126 -5.41 -6.97 23.37
N TYR A 127 -5.07 -6.79 22.09
CA TYR A 127 -4.28 -7.73 21.30
C TYR A 127 -2.79 -7.38 21.21
N SER A 128 -2.28 -6.55 22.14
CA SER A 128 -0.87 -6.11 22.13
C SER A 128 0.12 -7.27 22.05
N GLU A 129 -0.09 -8.38 22.77
CA GLU A 129 0.83 -9.52 22.76
C GLU A 129 0.97 -10.15 21.36
N THR A 130 -0.15 -10.30 20.65
CA THR A 130 -0.14 -10.84 19.27
C THR A 130 0.52 -9.85 18.32
N ALA A 131 0.21 -8.56 18.46
CA ALA A 131 0.83 -7.51 17.66
C ALA A 131 2.35 -7.43 17.89
N GLU A 132 2.82 -7.65 19.12
CA GLU A 132 4.25 -7.69 19.47
C GLU A 132 4.96 -8.87 18.81
N LYS A 133 4.38 -10.08 18.87
CA LYS A 133 4.92 -11.26 18.16
C LYS A 133 5.06 -11.01 16.66
N LEU A 134 4.06 -10.37 16.04
CA LEU A 134 4.12 -10.01 14.63
C LEU A 134 5.20 -8.97 14.36
N ARG A 135 5.34 -7.96 15.23
CA ARG A 135 6.35 -6.90 15.11
C ARG A 135 7.78 -7.45 15.15
N GLU A 136 8.06 -8.38 16.06
CA GLU A 136 9.39 -9.00 16.20
C GLU A 136 9.81 -9.72 14.92
N VAL A 137 8.89 -10.47 14.32
CA VAL A 137 9.14 -11.24 13.09
C VAL A 137 9.47 -10.33 11.91
N VAL A 138 8.80 -9.18 11.80
CA VAL A 138 9.07 -8.24 10.69
C VAL A 138 10.18 -7.24 10.99
N HIS A 139 10.71 -7.19 12.21
CA HIS A 139 11.78 -6.23 12.55
C HIS A 139 13.02 -6.44 11.68
N GLU A 140 13.45 -7.70 11.52
CA GLU A 140 14.58 -8.06 10.67
C GLU A 140 14.31 -7.75 9.19
N VAL A 141 13.11 -8.10 8.73
CA VAL A 141 12.66 -7.90 7.35
C VAL A 141 12.59 -6.42 6.99
N THR A 142 12.20 -5.56 7.94
CA THR A 142 11.95 -4.14 7.69
C THR A 142 13.19 -3.43 7.12
N LYS A 143 14.37 -3.66 7.69
CA LYS A 143 15.61 -3.06 7.17
C LYS A 143 15.97 -3.61 5.80
N LEU A 144 15.82 -4.92 5.62
CA LEU A 144 16.17 -5.63 4.40
C LEU A 144 15.30 -5.20 3.22
N LEU A 145 13.97 -5.36 3.36
CA LEU A 145 13.01 -4.92 2.36
C LEU A 145 13.07 -3.42 2.13
N GLY A 146 13.21 -2.62 3.19
CA GLY A 146 13.33 -1.17 3.08
C GLY A 146 14.43 -0.75 2.11
N ARG A 147 15.58 -1.43 2.12
CA ARG A 147 16.65 -1.20 1.13
C ARG A 147 16.26 -1.69 -0.28
N LEU A 148 15.66 -2.88 -0.38
CA LEU A 148 15.31 -3.51 -1.67
C LEU A 148 14.23 -2.74 -2.44
N TRP A 149 13.31 -2.06 -1.75
CA TRP A 149 12.37 -1.10 -2.36
C TRP A 149 13.06 -0.02 -3.21
N PHE A 150 14.29 0.37 -2.84
CA PHE A 150 15.09 1.36 -3.55
C PHE A 150 16.19 0.74 -4.44
N ARG A 151 16.25 -0.58 -4.58
CA ARG A 151 17.30 -1.26 -5.36
C ARG A 151 16.79 -2.12 -6.51
N LEU A 152 15.57 -2.66 -6.37
CA LEU A 152 15.01 -3.58 -7.36
C LEU A 152 14.11 -2.83 -8.36
N PRO A 153 14.54 -2.62 -9.61
CA PRO A 153 13.67 -2.04 -10.61
C PRO A 153 12.67 -3.07 -11.17
N ALA A 154 11.52 -2.61 -11.65
CA ALA A 154 10.57 -3.45 -12.38
C ALA A 154 11.03 -3.75 -13.83
N ASP A 155 11.83 -2.85 -14.40
CA ASP A 155 12.36 -2.92 -15.77
C ASP A 155 13.82 -2.49 -15.78
N THR A 156 14.63 -2.99 -16.71
CA THR A 156 16.07 -2.65 -16.78
C THR A 156 16.36 -1.46 -17.68
N ARG A 157 15.41 -1.03 -18.52
CA ARG A 157 15.60 0.02 -19.52
C ARG A 157 15.61 1.40 -18.87
N PRO A 158 16.47 2.33 -19.32
CA PRO A 158 16.46 3.71 -18.82
C PRO A 158 15.05 4.32 -18.89
N VAL A 159 14.72 5.18 -17.93
CA VAL A 159 13.38 5.75 -17.72
C VAL A 159 12.33 4.74 -17.23
N TYR A 160 12.23 3.53 -17.77
CA TYR A 160 11.28 2.52 -17.26
C TYR A 160 11.73 1.90 -15.93
N ASN A 161 13.04 1.93 -15.66
CA ASN A 161 13.63 1.56 -14.39
C ASN A 161 13.36 2.56 -13.23
N THR A 162 12.56 3.61 -13.46
CA THR A 162 12.01 4.46 -12.37
C THR A 162 10.92 3.76 -11.60
N SER A 163 10.24 2.76 -12.16
CA SER A 163 9.33 1.90 -11.39
C SER A 163 10.11 0.88 -10.57
N GLY A 164 9.59 0.59 -9.37
CA GLY A 164 10.14 -0.44 -8.48
C GLY A 164 9.42 -1.75 -8.67
N LEU A 165 10.12 -2.86 -8.48
CA LEU A 165 9.54 -4.20 -8.64
C LEU A 165 8.32 -4.42 -7.72
N ILE A 166 8.47 -4.12 -6.43
CA ILE A 166 7.40 -4.30 -5.43
C ILE A 166 6.15 -3.48 -5.75
N PRO A 167 6.22 -2.14 -5.98
CA PRO A 167 5.03 -1.37 -6.30
C PRO A 167 4.39 -1.81 -7.62
N HIS A 168 5.17 -2.20 -8.64
CA HIS A 168 4.65 -2.75 -9.90
C HIS A 168 3.82 -4.01 -9.68
N MET A 169 4.34 -4.98 -8.92
CA MET A 169 3.62 -6.23 -8.60
C MET A 169 2.32 -5.95 -7.83
N LEU A 170 2.36 -5.06 -6.84
CA LEU A 170 1.18 -4.70 -6.04
C LEU A 170 0.13 -3.95 -6.88
N LEU A 171 0.54 -3.04 -7.77
CA LEU A 171 -0.37 -2.33 -8.66
C LEU A 171 -0.99 -3.27 -9.69
N THR A 172 -0.18 -4.15 -10.29
CA THR A 172 -0.66 -5.19 -11.21
C THR A 172 -1.70 -6.07 -10.53
N SER A 173 -1.47 -6.48 -9.29
CA SER A 173 -2.43 -7.24 -8.50
C SER A 173 -3.73 -6.48 -8.22
N ALA A 174 -3.65 -5.21 -7.83
CA ALA A 174 -4.84 -4.37 -7.61
C ALA A 174 -5.69 -4.19 -8.88
N ILE A 175 -5.04 -3.97 -10.04
CA ILE A 175 -5.72 -3.84 -11.34
C ILE A 175 -6.34 -5.19 -11.73
N ALA A 176 -5.59 -6.29 -11.63
CA ALA A 176 -6.07 -7.62 -11.99
C ALA A 176 -7.30 -8.03 -11.17
N TRP A 177 -7.24 -7.85 -9.85
CA TRP A 177 -8.39 -8.06 -8.97
C TRP A 177 -9.56 -7.16 -9.38
N GLY A 178 -9.31 -5.87 -9.61
CA GLY A 178 -10.37 -4.92 -9.95
C GLY A 178 -11.11 -5.31 -11.24
N MET A 179 -10.38 -5.78 -12.25
CA MET A 179 -10.95 -6.26 -13.50
C MET A 179 -11.77 -7.54 -13.32
N VAL A 180 -11.32 -8.47 -12.48
CA VAL A 180 -12.08 -9.71 -12.17
C VAL A 180 -13.34 -9.41 -11.38
N ALA A 181 -13.25 -8.53 -10.37
CA ALA A 181 -14.37 -8.11 -9.54
C ALA A 181 -15.43 -7.36 -10.37
N ASP A 182 -15.02 -6.50 -11.30
CA ASP A 182 -15.93 -5.80 -12.22
C ASP A 182 -16.71 -6.77 -13.12
N ARG A 183 -16.04 -7.82 -13.61
CA ARG A 183 -16.66 -8.90 -14.42
C ARG A 183 -17.59 -9.82 -13.61
N GLY A 184 -17.66 -9.66 -12.28
CA GLY A 184 -18.49 -10.50 -11.41
C GLY A 184 -18.02 -11.95 -11.32
N LEU A 185 -16.73 -12.21 -11.55
CA LEU A 185 -16.13 -13.53 -11.37
C LEU A 185 -16.04 -13.90 -9.88
N SER A 186 -15.79 -15.18 -9.60
CA SER A 186 -15.82 -15.69 -8.23
C SER A 186 -14.70 -15.10 -7.35
N ARG A 187 -14.92 -15.05 -6.03
CA ARG A 187 -13.87 -14.66 -5.07
C ARG A 187 -12.66 -15.60 -5.13
N GLU A 188 -12.87 -16.88 -5.47
CA GLU A 188 -11.77 -17.82 -5.65
C GLU A 188 -10.90 -17.42 -6.85
N ASP A 189 -11.51 -17.12 -8.01
CA ASP A 189 -10.79 -16.66 -9.19
C ASP A 189 -10.06 -15.33 -8.93
N ALA A 190 -10.71 -14.42 -8.22
CA ALA A 190 -10.11 -13.15 -7.81
C ALA A 190 -8.90 -13.36 -6.89
N GLY A 191 -9.01 -14.25 -5.90
CA GLY A 191 -7.93 -14.61 -4.99
C GLY A 191 -6.75 -15.26 -5.71
N LYS A 192 -7.01 -16.20 -6.63
CA LYS A 192 -5.98 -16.84 -7.45
C LYS A 192 -5.26 -15.84 -8.33
N LEU A 193 -6.01 -15.03 -9.09
CA LEU A 193 -5.42 -14.07 -10.01
C LEU A 193 -4.59 -13.02 -9.27
N ARG A 194 -5.06 -12.57 -8.11
CA ARG A 194 -4.32 -11.67 -7.22
C ARG A 194 -2.97 -12.27 -6.82
N LEU A 195 -2.94 -13.52 -6.32
CA LEU A 195 -1.69 -14.18 -5.98
C LEU A 195 -0.78 -14.35 -7.20
N SER A 196 -1.32 -14.80 -8.33
CA SER A 196 -0.57 -14.91 -9.58
C SER A 196 0.03 -13.56 -10.01
N ALA A 197 -0.71 -12.46 -9.86
CA ALA A 197 -0.24 -11.12 -10.18
C ALA A 197 0.88 -10.64 -9.24
N VAL A 198 0.80 -10.92 -7.94
CA VAL A 198 1.88 -10.59 -7.00
C VAL A 198 3.16 -11.37 -7.32
N PHE A 199 3.05 -12.61 -7.79
CA PHE A 199 4.19 -13.47 -8.10
C PHE A 199 4.67 -13.41 -9.55
N HIS A 200 4.01 -12.68 -10.45
CA HIS A 200 4.31 -12.77 -11.89
C HIS A 200 5.75 -12.34 -12.24
N ASP A 201 6.26 -11.34 -11.55
CA ASP A 201 7.54 -10.68 -11.79
C ASP A 201 8.56 -10.90 -10.66
N VAL A 202 8.18 -11.62 -9.61
CA VAL A 202 8.96 -11.84 -8.38
C VAL A 202 10.37 -12.38 -8.64
N SER A 203 10.55 -13.09 -9.76
CA SER A 203 11.78 -13.77 -10.15
C SER A 203 12.73 -12.91 -10.99
N LYS A 204 12.34 -11.69 -11.37
CA LYS A 204 13.19 -10.75 -12.12
C LYS A 204 14.58 -10.53 -11.51
N PRO A 205 14.74 -10.37 -10.18
CA PRO A 205 16.06 -10.18 -9.59
C PRO A 205 17.04 -11.33 -9.85
N PHE A 206 16.55 -12.54 -10.15
CA PHE A 206 17.39 -13.69 -10.48
C PHE A 206 17.72 -13.76 -11.97
N ASP A 207 16.75 -13.54 -12.86
CA ASP A 207 16.97 -13.49 -14.31
C ASP A 207 15.90 -12.62 -14.97
N PHE A 208 16.21 -11.36 -15.30
CA PHE A 208 15.24 -10.46 -15.93
C PHE A 208 14.77 -10.96 -17.31
N GLU A 209 15.64 -11.62 -18.08
CA GLU A 209 15.33 -12.08 -19.44
C GLU A 209 14.43 -13.32 -19.43
N ARG A 210 14.60 -14.22 -18.44
CA ARG A 210 13.86 -15.49 -18.33
C ARG A 210 13.15 -15.68 -16.99
N HIS A 211 12.72 -14.60 -16.35
CA HIS A 211 12.06 -14.62 -15.04
C HIS A 211 10.88 -15.60 -14.97
N TYR A 212 10.09 -15.68 -16.05
CA TYR A 212 8.95 -16.62 -16.16
C TYR A 212 9.32 -18.10 -15.99
N CYS A 213 10.55 -18.50 -16.30
CA CYS A 213 11.03 -19.87 -16.08
C CYS A 213 11.25 -20.19 -14.61
N LEU A 214 11.62 -19.17 -13.82
CA LEU A 214 11.99 -19.28 -12.40
C LEU A 214 10.80 -19.07 -11.46
N ALA A 215 9.67 -18.59 -11.98
CA ALA A 215 8.48 -18.33 -11.18
C ALA A 215 8.00 -19.54 -10.36
N PRO A 216 7.98 -20.79 -10.89
CA PRO A 216 7.58 -21.95 -10.09
C PRO A 216 8.44 -22.17 -8.84
N ASP A 217 9.75 -21.95 -8.96
CA ASP A 217 10.66 -22.14 -7.83
C ASP A 217 10.46 -21.07 -6.77
N VAL A 218 10.25 -19.81 -7.17
CA VAL A 218 9.95 -18.72 -6.22
C VAL A 218 8.61 -18.92 -5.52
N ILE A 219 7.57 -19.34 -6.25
CA ILE A 219 6.25 -19.63 -5.68
C ILE A 219 6.39 -20.73 -4.61
N ARG A 220 7.13 -21.81 -4.88
CA ARG A 220 7.39 -22.86 -3.89
C ARG A 220 8.14 -22.34 -2.67
N ILE A 221 9.21 -21.56 -2.87
CA ILE A 221 9.97 -20.97 -1.75
C ILE A 221 9.05 -20.13 -0.85
N ALA A 222 8.15 -19.34 -1.45
CA ALA A 222 7.28 -18.44 -0.69
C ALA A 222 6.07 -19.14 -0.05
N LEU A 223 5.47 -20.13 -0.71
CA LEU A 223 4.14 -20.66 -0.33
C LEU A 223 4.10 -22.13 0.09
N ASP A 224 5.21 -22.88 -0.02
CA ASP A 224 5.22 -24.27 0.41
C ASP A 224 4.93 -24.39 1.92
N GLY A 225 4.06 -25.32 2.29
CA GLY A 225 3.52 -25.48 3.65
C GLY A 225 2.60 -24.35 4.13
N VAL A 226 2.23 -23.40 3.26
CA VAL A 226 1.22 -22.36 3.52
C VAL A 226 -0.08 -22.67 2.79
N LEU A 227 0.02 -23.11 1.52
CA LEU A 227 -1.11 -23.55 0.70
C LEU A 227 -1.01 -25.05 0.37
N ALA A 228 -2.14 -25.64 -0.03
CA ALA A 228 -2.16 -27.00 -0.55
C ALA A 228 -1.31 -27.12 -1.83
N LYS A 229 -0.76 -28.30 -2.07
CA LYS A 229 0.15 -28.53 -3.22
C LYS A 229 -0.56 -28.33 -4.56
N GLU A 230 -1.83 -28.69 -4.61
CA GLU A 230 -2.69 -28.55 -5.78
C GLU A 230 -2.90 -27.06 -6.12
N ASP A 231 -3.08 -26.22 -5.09
CA ASP A 231 -3.25 -24.78 -5.24
C ASP A 231 -1.95 -24.11 -5.70
N ILE A 232 -0.80 -24.56 -5.17
CA ILE A 232 0.51 -24.09 -5.63
C ILE A 232 0.72 -24.46 -7.11
N ALA A 233 0.45 -25.71 -7.50
CA ALA A 233 0.60 -26.16 -8.88
C ALA A 233 -0.27 -25.36 -9.87
N GLU A 234 -1.49 -25.00 -9.45
CA GLU A 234 -2.38 -24.14 -10.23
C GLU A 234 -1.77 -22.73 -10.41
N LEU A 235 -1.27 -22.11 -9.33
CA LEU A 235 -0.60 -20.80 -9.38
C LEU A 235 0.66 -20.82 -10.26
N GLU A 236 1.48 -21.88 -10.16
CA GLU A 236 2.68 -22.08 -10.98
C GLU A 236 2.32 -22.10 -12.48
N SER A 237 1.23 -22.79 -12.84
CA SER A 237 0.74 -22.87 -14.22
C SER A 237 0.28 -21.51 -14.74
N PHE A 238 -0.49 -20.76 -13.95
CA PHE A 238 -0.95 -19.42 -14.31
C PHE A 238 0.22 -18.46 -14.55
N VAL A 239 1.19 -18.43 -13.64
CA VAL A 239 2.32 -17.51 -13.77
C VAL A 239 3.24 -17.91 -14.92
N ARG A 240 3.49 -19.21 -15.17
CA ARG A 240 4.33 -19.64 -16.28
C ARG A 240 3.75 -19.26 -17.65
N THR A 241 2.43 -19.34 -17.80
CA THR A 241 1.77 -19.22 -19.11
C THR A 241 1.44 -17.78 -19.51
N HIS A 242 1.47 -16.81 -18.57
CA HIS A 242 1.02 -15.45 -18.86
C HIS A 242 1.87 -14.68 -19.89
N HIS A 243 3.14 -15.05 -20.09
CA HIS A 243 4.00 -14.49 -21.15
C HIS A 243 3.96 -15.27 -22.47
N LEU A 244 3.49 -16.52 -22.47
CA LEU A 244 3.67 -17.43 -23.60
C LEU A 244 2.49 -17.44 -24.58
N GLN A 245 1.28 -17.19 -24.08
CA GLN A 245 0.04 -16.88 -24.81
C GLN A 245 -1.08 -17.01 -23.77
N SER A 246 -1.80 -15.92 -23.49
CA SER A 246 -2.91 -15.94 -22.54
C SER A 246 -4.14 -16.61 -23.17
N GLU A 247 -4.12 -17.94 -23.25
CA GLU A 247 -5.23 -18.73 -23.79
C GLU A 247 -6.45 -18.72 -22.86
N THR A 248 -6.23 -18.57 -21.54
CA THR A 248 -7.29 -18.53 -20.52
C THR A 248 -7.79 -17.10 -20.29
N GLU A 249 -9.07 -16.96 -19.91
CA GLU A 249 -9.66 -15.66 -19.59
C GLU A 249 -8.93 -14.94 -18.45
N LEU A 250 -8.53 -15.66 -17.40
CA LEU A 250 -7.74 -15.11 -16.29
C LEU A 250 -6.33 -14.71 -16.74
N GLY A 251 -5.68 -15.49 -17.61
CA GLY A 251 -4.39 -15.13 -18.19
C GLY A 251 -4.46 -13.83 -19.01
N LYS A 252 -5.56 -13.60 -19.73
CA LYS A 252 -5.79 -12.35 -20.47
C LYS A 252 -5.96 -11.17 -19.52
N VAL A 253 -6.66 -11.35 -18.40
CA VAL A 253 -6.80 -10.30 -17.38
C VAL A 253 -5.45 -9.97 -16.77
N LEU A 254 -4.64 -10.96 -16.38
CA LEU A 254 -3.32 -10.71 -15.83
C LEU A 254 -2.43 -9.95 -16.82
N HIS A 255 -2.40 -10.38 -18.08
CA HIS A 255 -1.63 -9.69 -19.12
C HIS A 255 -2.10 -8.24 -19.31
N GLN A 256 -3.42 -8.00 -19.36
CA GLN A 256 -3.97 -6.65 -19.45
C GLN A 256 -3.60 -5.81 -18.23
N ALA A 257 -3.64 -6.39 -17.03
CA ALA A 257 -3.29 -5.71 -15.79
C ALA A 257 -1.81 -5.32 -15.75
N ASP A 258 -0.90 -6.21 -16.15
CA ASP A 258 0.53 -5.92 -16.26
C ASP A 258 0.80 -4.81 -17.30
N VAL A 259 0.12 -4.86 -18.44
CA VAL A 259 0.21 -3.80 -19.46
C VAL A 259 -0.27 -2.45 -18.91
N ILE A 260 -1.39 -2.40 -18.18
CA ILE A 260 -1.91 -1.16 -17.59
C ILE A 260 -1.02 -0.67 -16.45
N ALA A 261 -0.52 -1.55 -15.59
CA ALA A 261 0.41 -1.19 -14.51
C ALA A 261 1.71 -0.61 -15.09
N ALA A 262 2.31 -1.32 -16.06
CA ALA A 262 3.49 -0.84 -16.76
C ALA A 262 3.21 0.47 -17.52
N ALA A 263 2.03 0.64 -18.12
CA ALA A 263 1.64 1.88 -18.78
C ALA A 263 1.44 3.04 -17.80
N SER A 264 0.94 2.76 -16.60
CA SER A 264 0.78 3.76 -15.55
C SER A 264 2.13 4.28 -15.03
N ASP A 265 3.15 3.42 -15.13
CA ASP A 265 4.55 3.74 -14.85
C ASP A 265 5.28 4.35 -16.07
N ARG A 266 4.68 4.34 -17.26
CA ARG A 266 5.37 4.69 -18.52
C ARG A 266 5.45 6.19 -18.72
N LEU A 267 6.66 6.64 -18.43
CA LEU A 267 7.26 7.87 -18.91
C LEU A 267 7.72 7.71 -20.39
N SER A 268 6.97 6.97 -21.23
CA SER A 268 7.36 6.68 -22.62
C SER A 268 7.52 7.94 -23.46
N SER A 269 6.72 8.97 -23.21
CA SER A 269 6.92 10.29 -23.80
C SER A 269 8.26 10.89 -23.40
N ILE A 270 8.67 10.77 -22.15
CA ILE A 270 9.98 11.21 -21.66
C ILE A 270 11.11 10.39 -22.29
N ALA A 271 10.96 9.06 -22.40
CA ALA A 271 11.93 8.23 -23.08
C ALA A 271 12.13 8.67 -24.55
N ARG A 272 11.03 8.96 -25.27
CA ARG A 272 11.07 9.46 -26.66
C ARG A 272 11.65 10.87 -26.78
N GLU A 273 11.37 11.75 -25.82
CA GLU A 273 11.84 13.14 -25.84
C GLU A 273 13.31 13.28 -25.42
N VAL A 274 13.78 12.43 -24.50
CA VAL A 274 15.09 12.60 -23.82
C VAL A 274 16.09 11.54 -24.20
N ILE A 275 15.68 10.26 -24.20
CA ILE A 275 16.61 9.14 -24.39
C ILE A 275 16.77 8.77 -25.87
N TYR A 276 15.70 8.80 -26.66
CA TYR A 276 15.75 8.41 -28.07
C TYR A 276 16.68 9.29 -28.92
N PRO A 277 16.71 10.63 -28.76
CA PRO A 277 17.66 11.47 -29.49
C PRO A 277 19.12 11.05 -29.24
N LYS A 278 19.47 10.79 -27.97
CA LYS A 278 20.82 10.36 -27.60
C LYS A 278 21.20 9.01 -28.22
N ILE A 279 20.30 8.04 -28.17
CA ILE A 279 20.55 6.74 -28.81
C ILE A 279 20.78 6.91 -30.32
N ARG A 280 20.04 7.81 -30.98
CA ARG A 280 20.25 8.13 -32.40
C ARG A 280 21.58 8.84 -32.66
N GLU A 281 22.01 9.74 -31.80
CA GLU A 281 23.35 10.37 -31.84
C GLU A 281 24.48 9.34 -31.68
N MET A 282 24.21 8.23 -30.98
CA MET A 282 25.13 7.10 -30.88
C MET A 282 25.16 6.22 -32.15
N GLY A 283 24.29 6.48 -33.13
CA GLY A 283 24.18 5.73 -34.38
C GLY A 283 23.30 4.48 -34.29
N GLU A 284 22.47 4.38 -33.25
CA GLU A 284 21.67 3.19 -32.94
C GLU A 284 20.17 3.48 -33.06
N ASN A 285 19.34 2.44 -33.26
CA ASN A 285 17.89 2.59 -33.36
C ASN A 285 17.20 2.34 -32.00
N PRO A 286 16.65 3.38 -31.32
CA PRO A 286 16.03 3.22 -30.01
C PRO A 286 14.81 2.29 -30.00
N GLU A 287 14.10 2.15 -31.12
CA GLU A 287 12.93 1.26 -31.22
C GLU A 287 13.31 -0.21 -30.99
N VAL A 288 14.55 -0.59 -31.31
CA VAL A 288 15.05 -1.96 -31.05
C VAL A 288 15.22 -2.18 -29.55
N GLY A 289 15.86 -1.25 -28.84
CA GLY A 289 16.10 -1.35 -27.39
C GLY A 289 14.84 -1.23 -26.54
N TYR A 290 13.88 -0.43 -26.97
CA TYR A 290 12.59 -0.27 -26.28
C TYR A 290 11.51 -1.24 -26.75
N GLY A 291 11.83 -2.10 -27.73
CA GLY A 291 11.01 -3.24 -28.15
C GLY A 291 10.96 -4.37 -27.11
N SER A 292 10.58 -5.56 -27.57
CA SER A 292 10.49 -6.78 -26.75
C SER A 292 11.32 -7.93 -27.34
N GLY A 293 11.57 -8.96 -26.53
CA GLY A 293 12.28 -10.16 -26.95
C GLY A 293 13.81 -10.03 -27.01
N SER A 294 14.47 -11.07 -27.52
CA SER A 294 15.93 -11.20 -27.50
C SER A 294 16.69 -10.09 -28.23
N SER A 295 16.09 -9.46 -29.24
CA SER A 295 16.69 -8.33 -29.95
C SER A 295 16.87 -7.10 -29.05
N ALA A 296 15.91 -6.82 -28.17
CA ALA A 296 16.00 -5.71 -27.22
C ALA A 296 17.11 -5.94 -26.19
N TRP A 297 17.19 -7.17 -25.66
CA TRP A 297 18.27 -7.55 -24.73
C TRP A 297 19.65 -7.45 -25.37
N GLU A 298 19.79 -7.94 -26.60
CA GLU A 298 21.04 -7.88 -27.33
C GLU A 298 21.44 -6.45 -27.69
N PHE A 299 20.48 -5.59 -28.02
CA PHE A 299 20.72 -4.16 -28.23
C PHE A 299 21.41 -3.52 -27.03
N TRP A 300 20.86 -3.68 -25.82
CA TRP A 300 21.44 -3.07 -24.62
C TRP A 300 22.80 -3.67 -24.25
N ARG A 301 22.98 -5.00 -24.40
CA ARG A 301 24.28 -5.66 -24.24
C ARG A 301 25.33 -5.08 -25.18
N GLN A 302 24.99 -4.93 -26.46
CA GLN A 302 25.92 -4.40 -27.45
C GLN A 302 26.23 -2.93 -27.21
N LEU A 303 25.23 -2.13 -26.86
CA LEU A 303 25.42 -0.71 -26.59
C LEU A 303 26.37 -0.50 -25.41
N GLU A 304 26.15 -1.19 -24.29
CA GLU A 304 27.00 -1.10 -23.11
C GLU A 304 28.41 -1.67 -23.39
N ARG A 305 28.54 -2.75 -24.17
CA ARG A 305 29.85 -3.29 -24.55
C ARG A 305 30.64 -2.36 -25.47
N LYS A 306 29.97 -1.68 -26.42
CA LYS A 306 30.60 -0.70 -27.32
C LYS A 306 30.98 0.58 -26.57
N ARG A 307 30.17 1.01 -25.61
CA ARG A 307 30.33 2.24 -24.84
C ARG A 307 29.99 1.99 -23.35
N PRO A 308 30.96 1.52 -22.55
CA PRO A 308 30.73 1.25 -21.13
C PRO A 308 30.27 2.50 -20.36
N GLY A 309 29.29 2.33 -19.47
CA GLY A 309 28.68 3.41 -18.69
C GLY A 309 27.43 4.05 -19.34
N THR A 310 27.03 3.61 -20.54
CA THR A 310 25.87 4.16 -21.25
C THR A 310 24.59 3.95 -20.47
N MET A 311 24.40 2.77 -19.86
CA MET A 311 23.22 2.48 -19.04
C MET A 311 23.09 3.45 -17.86
N LEU A 312 24.21 3.78 -17.21
CA LEU A 312 24.25 4.71 -16.08
C LEU A 312 23.93 6.14 -16.52
N GLU A 313 24.57 6.61 -17.58
CA GLU A 313 24.34 7.95 -18.14
C GLU A 313 22.86 8.17 -18.47
N LEU A 314 22.29 7.26 -19.29
CA LEU A 314 20.91 7.37 -19.74
C LEU A 314 19.91 7.24 -18.58
N THR A 315 20.22 6.41 -17.58
CA THR A 315 19.37 6.25 -16.40
C THR A 315 19.33 7.53 -15.56
N GLU A 316 20.49 8.11 -15.23
CA GLU A 316 20.52 9.34 -14.43
C GLU A 316 19.86 10.51 -15.14
N GLU A 317 20.08 10.64 -16.45
CA GLU A 317 19.46 11.68 -17.24
C GLU A 317 17.95 11.52 -17.36
N GLY A 318 17.48 10.29 -17.61
CA GLY A 318 16.07 9.97 -17.59
C GLY A 318 15.43 10.37 -16.26
N ALA A 319 16.04 10.02 -15.13
CA ALA A 319 15.57 10.40 -13.80
C ALA A 319 15.53 11.92 -13.58
N ARG A 320 16.58 12.64 -13.99
CA ARG A 320 16.62 14.13 -13.93
C ARG A 320 15.53 14.75 -14.80
N ALA A 321 15.26 14.18 -15.97
CA ALA A 321 14.22 14.66 -16.86
C ALA A 321 12.82 14.44 -16.30
N VAL A 322 12.57 13.33 -15.60
CA VAL A 322 11.29 13.09 -14.91
C VAL A 322 11.05 14.16 -13.85
N LEU A 323 12.09 14.51 -13.08
CA LEU A 323 12.01 15.56 -12.06
C LEU A 323 11.77 16.95 -12.68
N SER A 324 12.51 17.31 -13.73
CA SER A 324 12.46 18.65 -14.34
C SER A 324 11.25 18.87 -15.27
N SER A 325 10.81 17.83 -15.97
CA SER A 325 9.68 17.87 -16.91
C SER A 325 8.32 17.67 -16.21
N GLY A 326 8.34 17.28 -14.93
CA GLY A 326 7.29 16.63 -14.13
C GLY A 326 5.92 17.30 -14.03
N VAL A 327 5.67 18.41 -14.71
CA VAL A 327 4.32 19.02 -14.79
C VAL A 327 3.91 19.40 -16.22
N LYS A 328 4.84 19.76 -17.12
CA LYS A 328 4.47 20.32 -18.44
C LYS A 328 4.36 19.26 -19.55
N SER A 329 5.27 18.28 -19.64
CA SER A 329 5.19 17.23 -20.67
C SER A 329 4.17 16.13 -20.31
N LEU A 330 4.07 15.79 -19.02
CA LEU A 330 3.06 14.85 -18.49
C LEU A 330 1.63 15.36 -18.68
N ARG A 331 1.40 16.68 -18.57
CA ARG A 331 0.10 17.31 -18.91
C ARG A 331 -0.21 17.30 -20.40
N ARG A 332 0.79 17.36 -21.29
CA ARG A 332 0.58 17.33 -22.76
C ARG A 332 0.33 15.91 -23.28
N SER A 333 0.96 14.89 -22.69
CA SER A 333 0.74 13.48 -23.03
C SER A 333 -0.63 12.95 -22.55
N ALA A 334 -1.29 13.66 -21.63
CA ALA A 334 -2.57 13.28 -21.01
C ALA A 334 -3.78 13.17 -21.98
N ALA A 335 -3.62 13.59 -23.24
CA ALA A 335 -4.67 13.53 -24.25
C ALA A 335 -4.67 12.23 -25.09
N ALA A 336 -3.59 11.43 -25.09
CA ALA A 336 -3.36 10.43 -26.12
C ALA A 336 -3.58 8.96 -25.70
N GLU A 337 -3.52 8.63 -24.41
CA GLU A 337 -3.53 7.24 -23.94
C GLU A 337 -4.55 7.08 -22.80
N ASN A 338 -5.85 7.07 -23.14
CA ASN A 338 -6.88 6.63 -22.20
C ASN A 338 -6.95 5.10 -22.28
N HIS A 339 -6.55 4.42 -21.20
CA HIS A 339 -7.02 3.06 -20.99
C HIS A 339 -8.49 3.16 -20.56
N GLU A 340 -9.42 2.71 -21.40
CA GLU A 340 -10.80 2.47 -20.98
C GLU A 340 -10.78 1.32 -19.97
N THR A 341 -10.63 1.68 -18.69
CA THR A 341 -10.79 0.75 -17.58
C THR A 341 -12.11 1.05 -16.87
N ASN A 342 -12.78 0.00 -16.38
CA ASN A 342 -13.89 0.13 -15.44
C ASN A 342 -13.38 0.30 -13.99
N LEU A 343 -12.20 0.90 -13.83
CA LEU A 343 -11.60 1.18 -12.53
C LEU A 343 -11.71 2.68 -12.23
N ASP A 344 -11.85 2.97 -10.95
CA ASP A 344 -11.89 4.32 -10.39
C ASP A 344 -10.76 4.45 -9.36
N VAL A 345 -10.05 5.58 -9.41
CA VAL A 345 -9.20 6.02 -8.29
C VAL A 345 -10.12 6.72 -7.30
N CYS A 346 -10.09 6.26 -6.06
CA CYS A 346 -10.89 6.77 -4.96
C CYS A 346 -9.99 7.47 -3.95
N LEU A 347 -10.46 8.55 -3.35
CA LEU A 347 -9.82 9.25 -2.25
C LEU A 347 -10.77 9.30 -1.06
N ILE A 348 -10.30 8.78 0.06
CA ILE A 348 -10.91 8.95 1.37
C ILE A 348 -10.09 10.00 2.10
N ASP A 349 -10.72 11.07 2.53
CA ASP A 349 -10.09 12.18 3.26
C ASP A 349 -10.73 12.30 4.64
N VAL A 350 -9.90 12.17 5.68
CA VAL A 350 -10.26 12.41 7.08
C VAL A 350 -10.09 13.90 7.35
N GLY A 351 -11.20 14.61 7.43
CA GLY A 351 -11.28 16.03 7.74
C GLY A 351 -11.17 16.33 9.23
N SER A 352 -11.02 17.63 9.55
CA SER A 352 -11.03 18.14 10.93
C SER A 352 -9.98 17.52 11.86
N ILE A 353 -8.90 16.94 11.31
CA ILE A 353 -7.80 16.34 12.10
C ILE A 353 -7.20 17.35 13.07
N GLN A 354 -6.93 18.58 12.61
CA GLN A 354 -6.34 19.61 13.46
C GLN A 354 -7.26 19.98 14.63
N ASP A 355 -8.55 20.18 14.36
CA ASP A 355 -9.55 20.48 15.39
C ASP A 355 -9.70 19.34 16.39
N PHE A 356 -9.68 18.09 15.91
CA PHE A 356 -9.77 16.90 16.76
C PHE A 356 -8.53 16.73 17.65
N VAL A 357 -7.33 16.88 17.09
CA VAL A 357 -6.06 16.72 17.82
C VAL A 357 -5.83 17.86 18.80
N MET A 358 -6.11 19.10 18.39
CA MET A 358 -5.90 20.31 19.21
C MET A 358 -7.09 20.67 20.09
N GLY A 359 -8.19 19.92 20.00
CA GLY A 359 -9.41 20.13 20.78
C GLY A 359 -9.26 19.84 22.28
N SER A 360 -8.10 19.37 22.75
CA SER A 360 -7.77 19.17 24.15
C SER A 360 -6.48 19.89 24.53
N SER A 361 -6.46 20.53 25.70
CA SER A 361 -5.27 21.18 26.27
C SER A 361 -4.30 20.20 26.96
N ASP A 362 -4.73 18.95 27.19
CA ASP A 362 -3.93 17.91 27.83
C ASP A 362 -3.07 17.13 26.82
N LEU A 363 -1.75 17.13 27.03
CA LEU A 363 -0.77 16.49 26.13
C LEU A 363 -1.02 14.99 25.92
N ARG A 364 -1.56 14.29 26.94
CA ARG A 364 -1.89 12.85 26.82
C ARG A 364 -2.99 12.63 25.81
N SER A 365 -4.02 13.47 25.90
CA SER A 365 -5.15 13.46 24.98
C SER A 365 -4.74 13.87 23.56
N VAL A 366 -3.84 14.86 23.41
CA VAL A 366 -3.30 15.26 22.09
C VAL A 366 -2.54 14.11 21.43
N ALA A 367 -1.65 13.45 22.17
CA ALA A 367 -0.90 12.30 21.66
C ALA A 367 -1.82 11.13 21.27
N ALA A 368 -2.83 10.85 22.10
CA ALA A 368 -3.84 9.82 21.81
C ALA A 368 -4.69 10.17 20.58
N ALA A 369 -5.05 11.44 20.39
CA ALA A 369 -5.83 11.90 19.25
C ALA A 369 -5.05 11.74 17.94
N SER A 370 -3.76 12.13 17.93
CA SER A 370 -2.87 11.91 16.79
C SER A 370 -2.76 10.42 16.46
N LEU A 371 -2.58 9.58 17.48
CA LEU A 371 -2.52 8.13 17.31
C LEU A 371 -3.83 7.56 16.74
N ALA A 372 -4.98 8.04 17.21
CA ALA A 372 -6.28 7.60 16.71
C ALA A 372 -6.48 7.90 15.22
N VAL A 373 -5.95 9.01 14.70
CA VAL A 373 -5.97 9.33 13.26
C VAL A 373 -5.11 8.34 12.47
N ASP A 374 -3.95 7.94 13.01
CA ASP A 374 -3.11 6.91 12.39
C ASP A 374 -3.82 5.54 12.38
N PHE A 375 -4.49 5.16 13.48
CA PHE A 375 -5.32 3.94 13.52
C PHE A 375 -6.51 4.00 12.56
N ALA A 376 -7.18 5.15 12.48
CA ALA A 376 -8.27 5.36 11.54
C ALA A 376 -7.85 5.04 10.11
N THR A 377 -6.72 5.63 9.69
CA THR A 377 -6.26 5.57 8.30
C THR A 377 -5.57 4.25 7.95
N LEU A 378 -4.72 3.72 8.83
CA LEU A 378 -3.88 2.55 8.54
C LEU A 378 -4.55 1.22 8.85
N ALA A 379 -5.62 1.19 9.66
CA ALA A 379 -6.27 -0.05 10.06
C ALA A 379 -7.79 0.02 9.99
N HIS A 380 -8.41 0.97 10.70
CA HIS A 380 -9.84 0.97 10.94
C HIS A 380 -10.66 1.14 9.65
N ILE A 381 -10.41 2.18 8.86
CA ILE A 381 -11.13 2.45 7.61
C ILE A 381 -10.91 1.31 6.58
N PRO A 382 -9.68 0.83 6.31
CA PRO A 382 -9.49 -0.33 5.44
C PRO A 382 -10.28 -1.56 5.88
N LEU A 383 -10.27 -1.90 7.17
CA LEU A 383 -11.03 -3.03 7.71
C LEU A 383 -12.55 -2.81 7.61
N LEU A 384 -13.04 -1.61 7.92
CA LEU A 384 -14.46 -1.26 7.77
C LEU A 384 -14.92 -1.45 6.32
N ILE A 385 -14.15 -0.97 5.34
CA ILE A 385 -14.45 -1.14 3.91
C ILE A 385 -14.47 -2.61 3.53
N GLN A 386 -13.43 -3.36 3.92
CA GLN A 386 -13.32 -4.78 3.59
C GLN A 386 -14.46 -5.60 4.19
N PHE A 387 -14.79 -5.40 5.46
CA PHE A 387 -15.85 -6.14 6.13
C PHE A 387 -17.23 -5.76 5.57
N THR A 388 -17.47 -4.47 5.36
CA THR A 388 -18.70 -3.95 4.73
C THR A 388 -18.96 -4.60 3.38
N LEU A 389 -17.93 -4.75 2.55
CA LEU A 389 -18.05 -5.34 1.21
C LEU A 389 -18.02 -6.88 1.22
N SER A 390 -17.40 -7.49 2.25
CA SER A 390 -17.33 -8.95 2.40
C SER A 390 -18.72 -9.57 2.56
N ASP A 391 -19.63 -8.89 3.27
CA ASP A 391 -21.06 -9.24 3.39
C ASP A 391 -21.74 -9.44 2.02
N GLU A 392 -21.14 -8.86 0.99
CA GLU A 392 -21.68 -8.77 -0.36
C GLU A 392 -20.78 -9.45 -1.38
N ASN A 393 -20.01 -10.41 -0.89
CA ASN A 393 -19.17 -11.29 -1.67
C ASN A 393 -18.04 -10.56 -2.42
N VAL A 394 -17.56 -9.43 -1.88
CA VAL A 394 -16.41 -8.69 -2.43
C VAL A 394 -15.39 -8.42 -1.32
N TRP A 395 -14.20 -8.97 -1.45
CA TRP A 395 -13.06 -8.60 -0.59
C TRP A 395 -12.15 -7.64 -1.35
N VAL A 396 -11.94 -6.45 -0.81
CA VAL A 396 -10.98 -5.48 -1.36
C VAL A 396 -9.56 -5.87 -0.90
N PRO A 397 -8.63 -6.21 -1.81
CA PRO A 397 -7.26 -6.53 -1.46
C PRO A 397 -6.56 -5.37 -0.76
N LEU A 398 -5.66 -5.68 0.17
CA LEU A 398 -4.88 -4.65 0.83
C LEU A 398 -4.09 -3.76 -0.14
N GLU A 399 -3.59 -4.31 -1.24
CA GLU A 399 -2.81 -3.59 -2.24
C GLU A 399 -3.63 -2.57 -3.01
N ALA A 400 -4.95 -2.75 -3.08
CA ALA A 400 -5.86 -1.79 -3.70
C ALA A 400 -5.89 -0.46 -2.94
N PHE A 401 -5.58 -0.44 -1.63
CA PHE A 401 -5.34 0.79 -0.88
C PHE A 401 -3.92 1.30 -1.17
N MET A 402 -3.73 1.98 -2.29
CA MET A 402 -2.42 2.33 -2.86
C MET A 402 -1.55 3.22 -1.95
N VAL A 403 -2.14 4.29 -1.39
CA VAL A 403 -1.43 5.28 -0.57
C VAL A 403 -2.24 5.54 0.68
N VAL A 404 -1.60 5.43 1.84
CA VAL A 404 -2.18 5.79 3.14
C VAL A 404 -1.24 6.77 3.82
N SER A 405 -1.64 8.03 3.94
CA SER A 405 -0.79 9.07 4.53
C SER A 405 -1.59 10.29 4.99
N GLY A 406 -1.22 10.85 6.15
CA GLY A 406 -1.62 12.20 6.56
C GLY A 406 -3.13 12.44 6.61
N GLY A 407 -3.93 11.44 6.98
CA GLY A 407 -5.40 11.56 6.98
C GLY A 407 -6.06 11.15 5.66
N THR A 408 -5.31 10.70 4.66
CA THR A 408 -5.86 10.32 3.35
C THR A 408 -5.57 8.87 3.01
N ILE A 409 -6.53 8.22 2.35
CA ILE A 409 -6.39 6.89 1.76
C ILE A 409 -6.77 6.99 0.29
N THR A 410 -5.83 6.70 -0.60
CA THR A 410 -6.10 6.54 -2.04
C THR A 410 -6.27 5.06 -2.34
N ALA A 411 -7.37 4.70 -3.00
CA ALA A 411 -7.67 3.31 -3.37
C ALA A 411 -7.97 3.17 -4.87
N LEU A 412 -7.70 2.01 -5.45
CA LEU A 412 -8.09 1.65 -6.81
C LEU A 412 -9.20 0.59 -6.74
N LEU A 413 -10.41 0.95 -7.18
CA LEU A 413 -11.58 0.10 -7.03
C LEU A 413 -12.32 -0.06 -8.38
N PRO A 414 -13.00 -1.20 -8.62
CA PRO A 414 -13.98 -1.29 -9.69
C PRO A 414 -15.02 -0.19 -9.56
N ARG A 415 -15.44 0.43 -10.67
CA ARG A 415 -16.43 1.52 -10.66
C ARG A 415 -17.71 1.11 -9.93
N ARG A 416 -18.19 -0.12 -10.16
CA ARG A 416 -19.35 -0.68 -9.46
C ARG A 416 -19.17 -0.69 -7.93
N VAL A 417 -17.98 -1.04 -7.45
CA VAL A 417 -17.64 -1.07 -6.02
C VAL A 417 -17.49 0.36 -5.47
N ALA A 418 -16.84 1.26 -6.21
CA ALA A 418 -16.69 2.67 -5.83
C ALA A 418 -18.05 3.39 -5.72
N ASP A 419 -18.92 3.23 -6.71
CA ASP A 419 -20.26 3.84 -6.71
C ASP A 419 -21.13 3.32 -5.57
N ARG A 420 -20.96 2.04 -5.23
CA ARG A 420 -21.63 1.44 -4.08
C ARG A 420 -21.12 2.02 -2.76
N LEU A 421 -19.80 2.01 -2.55
CA LEU A 421 -19.20 2.62 -1.36
C LEU A 421 -19.64 4.08 -1.22
N ARG A 422 -19.72 4.85 -2.31
CA ARG A 422 -20.22 6.23 -2.28
C ARG A 422 -21.64 6.32 -1.70
N ARG A 423 -22.54 5.42 -2.10
CA ARG A 423 -23.94 5.40 -1.61
C ARG A 423 -24.03 5.02 -0.13
N GLU A 424 -23.23 4.04 0.29
CA GLU A 424 -23.27 3.49 1.65
C GLU A 424 -22.30 4.20 2.63
N TRP A 425 -21.49 5.15 2.13
CA TRP A 425 -20.36 5.73 2.86
C TRP A 425 -20.77 6.26 4.23
N ARG A 426 -21.81 7.12 4.27
CA ARG A 426 -22.25 7.76 5.51
C ARG A 426 -22.78 6.76 6.53
N GLU A 427 -23.60 5.82 6.08
CA GLU A 427 -24.34 4.90 6.94
C GLU A 427 -23.48 3.77 7.48
N ARG A 428 -22.50 3.29 6.70
CA ARG A 428 -21.70 2.11 7.08
C ARG A 428 -20.28 2.42 7.52
N ILE A 429 -19.68 3.52 7.04
CA ILE A 429 -18.27 3.84 7.29
C ILE A 429 -18.13 5.14 8.08
N ALA A 430 -18.60 6.26 7.53
CA ALA A 430 -18.34 7.59 8.07
C ALA A 430 -18.87 7.78 9.49
N ARG A 431 -20.03 7.19 9.81
CA ARG A 431 -20.64 7.27 11.14
C ARG A 431 -19.68 6.89 12.28
N HIS A 432 -18.78 5.92 12.06
CA HIS A 432 -17.83 5.43 13.05
C HIS A 432 -16.70 6.43 13.37
N LEU A 433 -16.52 7.43 12.50
CA LEU A 433 -15.59 8.54 12.72
C LEU A 433 -16.34 9.82 13.10
N ASP A 434 -17.52 10.04 12.54
CA ASP A 434 -18.38 11.19 12.87
C ASP A 434 -18.80 11.18 14.34
N GLU A 435 -18.99 10.00 14.96
CA GLU A 435 -19.28 9.84 16.40
C GLU A 435 -18.24 10.51 17.31
N ILE A 436 -16.99 10.65 16.84
CA ILE A 436 -15.90 11.31 17.56
C ILE A 436 -15.49 12.65 16.93
N GLU A 437 -16.32 13.19 16.03
CA GLU A 437 -16.13 14.45 15.29
C GLU A 437 -14.96 14.43 14.29
N LEU A 438 -14.50 13.24 13.87
CA LEU A 438 -13.60 13.08 12.73
C LEU A 438 -14.43 12.89 11.46
N ARG A 439 -14.60 13.96 10.69
CA ARG A 439 -15.35 13.90 9.43
C ARG A 439 -14.60 13.09 8.39
N THR A 440 -15.32 12.36 7.55
CA THR A 440 -14.72 11.65 6.42
C THR A 440 -15.44 11.88 5.11
N TYR A 441 -14.66 12.05 4.04
CA TYR A 441 -15.16 12.33 2.70
C TYR A 441 -14.68 11.26 1.74
N PHE A 442 -15.56 10.80 0.86
CA PHE A 442 -15.25 9.83 -0.19
C PHE A 442 -15.48 10.46 -1.56
N ALA A 443 -14.45 10.52 -2.38
CA ALA A 443 -14.52 10.91 -3.78
C ALA A 443 -13.94 9.82 -4.67
N SER A 444 -14.39 9.74 -5.92
CA SER A 444 -13.72 8.91 -6.92
C SER A 444 -13.75 9.53 -8.31
N SER A 445 -12.79 9.17 -9.15
CA SER A 445 -12.69 9.53 -10.56
C SER A 445 -12.24 8.32 -11.38
N PRO A 446 -12.61 8.23 -12.67
CA PRO A 446 -12.12 7.18 -13.56
C PRO A 446 -10.59 7.09 -13.55
N PHE A 447 -10.04 5.88 -13.45
CA PHE A 447 -8.62 5.61 -13.53
C PHE A 447 -8.16 5.62 -14.98
N THR A 448 -7.21 6.51 -15.29
CA THR A 448 -6.64 6.63 -16.64
C THR A 448 -5.23 6.04 -16.75
N GLY A 449 -4.61 5.68 -15.62
CA GLY A 449 -3.20 5.31 -15.56
C GLY A 449 -2.28 6.52 -15.59
N ASN A 450 -2.79 7.74 -15.46
CA ASN A 450 -1.97 8.95 -15.46
C ASN A 450 -2.10 9.65 -14.13
N TYR A 451 -1.10 9.44 -13.26
CA TYR A 451 -1.09 9.97 -11.90
C TYR A 451 -1.40 11.47 -11.83
N VAL A 452 -0.86 12.30 -12.74
CA VAL A 452 -1.06 13.75 -12.73
C VAL A 452 -2.52 14.11 -13.03
N ARG A 453 -3.14 13.42 -14.00
CA ARG A 453 -4.54 13.64 -14.37
C ARG A 453 -5.48 13.09 -13.31
N ASP A 454 -5.26 11.84 -12.90
CA ASP A 454 -6.08 11.14 -11.92
C ASP A 454 -6.08 11.91 -10.59
N SER A 455 -4.90 12.35 -10.12
CA SER A 455 -4.80 13.16 -8.89
C SER A 455 -5.46 14.52 -9.01
N ALA A 456 -5.37 15.20 -10.16
CA ALA A 456 -5.97 16.52 -10.34
C ALA A 456 -7.50 16.46 -10.37
N GLU A 457 -8.08 15.48 -11.09
CA GLU A 457 -9.54 15.28 -11.12
C GLU A 457 -10.05 14.82 -9.76
N LEU A 458 -9.34 13.90 -9.10
CA LEU A 458 -9.71 13.42 -7.77
C LEU A 458 -9.69 14.54 -6.73
N ALA A 459 -8.65 15.40 -6.74
CA ALA A 459 -8.59 16.56 -5.86
C ALA A 459 -9.76 17.54 -6.07
N LYS A 460 -10.14 17.78 -7.33
CA LYS A 460 -11.32 18.60 -7.66
C LYS A 460 -12.60 17.99 -7.10
N ARG A 461 -12.79 16.67 -7.26
CA ARG A 461 -13.98 15.97 -6.75
C ARG A 461 -14.02 15.96 -5.23
N THR A 462 -12.91 15.68 -4.55
CA THR A 462 -12.83 15.76 -3.09
C THR A 462 -13.18 17.15 -2.57
N TYR A 463 -12.73 18.22 -3.25
CA TYR A 463 -13.09 19.57 -2.87
C TYR A 463 -14.61 19.82 -2.95
N ILE A 464 -15.26 19.34 -4.02
CA ILE A 464 -16.72 19.42 -4.16
C ILE A 464 -17.42 18.63 -3.06
N GLU A 465 -16.98 17.39 -2.79
CA GLU A 465 -17.56 16.56 -1.73
C GLU A 465 -17.48 17.25 -0.37
N LYS A 466 -16.35 17.89 -0.04
CA LYS A 466 -16.19 18.67 1.20
C LYS A 466 -17.21 19.82 1.29
N LEU A 467 -17.41 20.57 0.20
CA LEU A 467 -18.37 21.68 0.18
C LEU A 467 -19.83 21.22 0.29
N VAL A 468 -20.20 20.09 -0.33
CA VAL A 468 -21.58 19.59 -0.35
C VAL A 468 -21.93 18.83 0.95
N SER A 469 -20.92 18.23 1.58
CA SER A 469 -21.09 17.50 2.83
C SER A 469 -21.09 18.40 4.07
N GLU A 470 -20.51 19.61 3.99
CA GLU A 470 -20.79 20.66 4.97
C GLU A 470 -22.28 21.02 4.91
N PRO A 471 -23.04 20.86 6.00
CA PRO A 471 -24.46 21.14 5.97
C PRO A 471 -24.68 22.63 5.68
N ALA A 472 -25.22 22.93 4.48
CA ALA A 472 -25.70 24.27 4.11
C ALA A 472 -26.79 24.81 5.06
N SER A 473 -27.31 23.95 5.94
CA SER A 473 -28.20 24.28 7.05
C SER A 473 -27.77 23.50 8.29
N ILE A 474 -26.96 24.11 9.14
CA ILE A 474 -26.81 23.65 10.53
C ILE A 474 -28.20 23.80 11.15
N ASN A 475 -28.96 22.70 11.26
CA ASN A 475 -30.08 22.66 12.19
C ASN A 475 -29.45 22.71 13.59
N VAL A 476 -29.27 23.93 14.11
CA VAL A 476 -28.93 24.14 15.50
C VAL A 476 -30.15 23.68 16.29
N GLN A 477 -30.16 22.42 16.70
CA GLN A 477 -31.04 21.99 17.79
C GLN A 477 -30.53 22.68 19.04
N VAL A 478 -31.03 23.89 19.30
CA VAL A 478 -30.89 24.54 20.60
C VAL A 478 -31.73 23.70 21.57
N PRO A 479 -31.13 22.99 22.53
CA PRO A 479 -31.90 22.27 23.52
C PRO A 479 -32.82 23.26 24.24
N GLU A 480 -34.07 22.86 24.50
CA GLU A 480 -34.99 23.66 25.31
C GLU A 480 -34.33 23.88 26.69
N VAL A 481 -33.87 25.10 26.97
CA VAL A 481 -33.14 25.43 28.21
C VAL A 481 -34.13 25.42 29.37
N ARG A 482 -34.45 24.23 29.89
CA ARG A 482 -35.20 24.04 31.14
C ARG A 482 -34.22 23.69 32.26
N GLY A 483 -33.62 24.72 32.84
CA GLY A 483 -32.78 24.60 34.04
C GLY A 483 -31.34 24.13 33.75
N PHE A 484 -30.39 24.69 34.51
CA PHE A 484 -28.92 24.50 34.51
C PHE A 484 -28.28 24.16 33.15
N ALA A 485 -27.56 25.14 32.59
CA ALA A 485 -26.69 24.91 31.44
C ALA A 485 -25.80 23.67 31.71
N PRO A 486 -25.74 22.70 30.77
CA PRO A 486 -24.95 21.49 30.97
C PRO A 486 -23.50 21.90 31.23
N ARG A 487 -22.91 21.34 32.30
CA ARG A 487 -21.51 21.59 32.63
C ARG A 487 -20.66 21.14 31.43
N LEU A 488 -19.96 22.08 30.82
CA LEU A 488 -19.10 21.78 29.68
C LEU A 488 -17.86 20.99 30.13
N CYS A 489 -17.34 20.19 29.23
CA CYS A 489 -16.13 19.41 29.37
C CYS A 489 -14.96 20.32 29.77
N VAL A 490 -14.26 19.98 30.84
CA VAL A 490 -13.09 20.74 31.32
C VAL A 490 -11.87 20.64 30.39
N SER A 491 -11.87 19.71 29.44
CA SER A 491 -10.75 19.49 28.52
C SER A 491 -10.95 20.15 27.15
N CYS A 492 -12.14 20.02 26.54
CA CYS A 492 -12.41 20.62 25.23
C CYS A 492 -13.28 21.87 25.29
N HIS A 493 -14.01 22.10 26.39
CA HIS A 493 -14.95 23.22 26.54
C HIS A 493 -16.08 23.27 25.50
N THR A 494 -16.24 22.25 24.64
CA THR A 494 -17.27 22.21 23.60
C THR A 494 -18.44 21.30 23.95
N ARG A 495 -18.15 20.12 24.53
CA ARG A 495 -19.15 19.05 24.75
C ARG A 495 -19.62 19.00 26.21
N PRO A 496 -20.84 18.52 26.49
CA PRO A 496 -21.27 18.26 27.86
C PRO A 496 -20.35 17.26 28.57
N ALA A 497 -20.06 17.51 29.84
CA ALA A 497 -19.37 16.57 30.70
C ALA A 497 -20.27 15.35 30.97
N THR A 498 -19.66 14.16 30.92
CA THR A 498 -20.33 12.87 31.11
C THR A 498 -19.72 12.04 32.24
N ASP A 499 -18.52 12.39 32.73
CA ASP A 499 -17.85 11.73 33.86
C ASP A 499 -17.76 12.63 35.11
N GLU A 500 -17.36 12.04 36.24
CA GLU A 500 -17.24 12.73 37.53
C GLU A 500 -16.13 13.79 37.52
N GLU A 501 -15.08 13.60 36.71
CA GLU A 501 -14.02 14.58 36.53
C GLU A 501 -14.40 15.75 35.61
N GLY A 502 -15.64 15.78 35.10
CA GLY A 502 -16.16 16.86 34.29
C GLY A 502 -15.69 16.83 32.84
N ARG A 503 -15.34 15.68 32.26
CA ARG A 503 -14.96 15.51 30.85
C ARG A 503 -16.09 14.86 30.06
N CYS A 504 -16.14 15.15 28.76
CA CYS A 504 -17.00 14.44 27.83
C CYS A 504 -16.42 13.06 27.48
N HIS A 505 -17.26 12.17 26.96
CA HIS A 505 -16.89 10.79 26.66
C HIS A 505 -15.66 10.66 25.75
N VAL A 506 -15.51 11.51 24.72
CA VAL A 506 -14.34 11.50 23.83
C VAL A 506 -13.07 11.91 24.57
N CYS A 507 -13.10 13.01 25.32
CA CYS A 507 -11.93 13.47 26.09
C CYS A 507 -11.54 12.47 27.18
N ALA A 508 -12.51 11.79 27.79
CA ALA A 508 -12.26 10.73 28.75
C ALA A 508 -11.52 9.53 28.10
N LYS A 509 -12.00 9.04 26.95
CA LYS A 509 -11.33 7.97 26.18
C LYS A 509 -9.92 8.38 25.75
N LEU A 510 -9.76 9.56 25.15
CA LEU A 510 -8.44 10.06 24.72
C LEU A 510 -7.46 10.14 25.89
N ARG A 511 -7.91 10.65 27.04
CA ARG A 511 -7.08 10.72 28.24
C ARG A 511 -6.69 9.34 28.75
N ARG A 512 -7.61 8.37 28.74
CA ARG A 512 -7.34 6.97 29.11
C ARG A 512 -6.28 6.37 28.17
N ILE A 513 -6.52 6.41 26.86
CA ILE A 513 -5.60 5.90 25.84
C ILE A 513 -4.21 6.52 26.00
N GLY A 514 -4.14 7.84 26.12
CA GLY A 514 -2.89 8.57 26.28
C GLY A 514 -2.17 8.23 27.58
N THR A 515 -2.90 8.05 28.68
CA THR A 515 -2.33 7.71 29.98
C THR A 515 -1.80 6.28 30.01
N GLU A 516 -2.59 5.30 29.56
CA GLU A 516 -2.27 3.88 29.67
C GLU A 516 -1.25 3.44 28.62
N PHE A 517 -1.47 3.78 27.35
CA PHE A 517 -0.74 3.18 26.24
C PHE A 517 0.40 4.02 25.70
N HIS A 518 0.41 5.33 25.96
CA HIS A 518 1.52 6.21 25.57
C HIS A 518 2.40 6.56 26.78
N PHE A 519 1.89 7.35 27.72
CA PHE A 519 2.68 7.88 28.82
C PHE A 519 3.06 6.81 29.85
N GLY A 520 2.13 5.93 30.21
CA GLY A 520 2.37 4.82 31.14
C GLY A 520 3.46 3.89 30.64
N LYS A 521 3.36 3.42 29.39
CA LYS A 521 4.40 2.59 28.75
C LYS A 521 5.75 3.29 28.68
N LYS A 522 5.79 4.57 28.26
CA LYS A 522 7.03 5.36 28.18
C LYS A 522 7.69 5.57 29.55
N TRP A 523 6.90 5.76 30.61
CA TRP A 523 7.42 5.90 31.96
C TRP A 523 7.96 4.57 32.49
N ASN A 524 7.24 3.47 32.22
CA ASN A 524 7.61 2.13 32.67
C ASN A 524 8.79 1.53 31.91
N SER A 525 9.04 1.96 30.66
CA SER A 525 10.19 1.49 29.87
C SER A 525 11.55 2.00 30.36
N GLY A 526 11.55 2.94 31.32
CA GLY A 526 12.77 3.62 31.80
C GLY A 526 13.30 4.63 30.78
N PHE A 527 13.95 5.69 31.28
CA PHE A 527 14.76 6.58 30.46
C PHE A 527 16.22 6.32 30.80
N GLU A 528 17.03 5.85 29.85
CA GLU A 528 18.47 5.97 29.96
C GLU A 528 18.86 7.39 29.54
N LEU A 529 19.08 8.26 30.51
CA LEU A 529 19.77 9.53 30.29
C LEU A 529 21.26 9.21 30.07
N THR A 530 21.69 9.04 28.83
CA THR A 530 23.10 9.22 28.49
C THR A 530 23.43 10.69 28.65
N VAL A 531 23.87 11.07 29.84
CA VAL A 531 24.58 12.33 30.06
C VAL A 531 25.94 12.14 29.42
N ASP A 532 26.14 12.69 28.22
CA ASP A 532 27.47 12.83 27.65
C ASP A 532 28.29 13.75 28.57
N GLY A 533 29.03 13.11 29.48
CA GLY A 533 29.97 13.75 30.36
C GLY A 533 31.14 14.28 29.55
N ARG A 534 31.03 15.53 29.08
CA ARG A 534 32.17 16.40 28.80
C ARG A 534 32.08 17.63 29.70
N THR A 535 32.66 17.49 30.89
CA THR A 535 33.24 18.62 31.60
C THR A 535 34.69 18.75 31.12
N GLU A 536 34.96 19.88 30.47
CA GLU A 536 36.24 20.54 30.11
C GLU A 536 37.46 19.68 29.73
#